data_AF-A0A8J2SEF2-F1
#
_entry.id   AF-A0A8J2SEF2-F1
#
_cell.length_a   1.000
_cell.length_b   1.000
_cell.length_c   1.000
_cell.angle_alpha   90.00
_cell.angle_beta   90.00
_cell.angle_gamma   90.00
#
_symmetry.space_group_name_H-M   'P 1'
#
loop_
_entity.id
_entity.type
_entity.pdbx_description
1 polymer ?
#
loop_
_entity_poly.entity_id
_entity_poly.type
_entity_poly.pdbx_seq_one_letter_code
_entity_poly.pdbx_strand_id
1 'polypeptide(L)'
;MRLARACLLLPALRIPNYKECVAEKGHEACANLLPFFQWLYEHGFKPFLNAVAGSSYGMAYGHFRRDHSDPLNVWLHVGCLFLQIFGNFALLDCLDRTLGTRSVAPFTAAAWALALGRTPSPPSVRAFTIALLAVASRGCAALAPRDYYASLMLLTGPLELICYWLYLPDHNLKRPGAPWFCAALAARTAFCLFLRGHVGLLGVTPAVGAAGVVALLMVGSLVRSRNNLPLVSQFGSALWVPALLLDQPWVYFLSLSFMGAGLQGVAHEITRQKGTLNQLTDAGYELAHTSFFPVLTLQSLHHSSYGPFAATVAALGAHGDARSRRALGLRD
;
A
#
# COMPACT_ATOMS: atom_id res chain seq x y z
N MET A 1 -1.69 27.57 7.68
CA MET A 1 -2.90 27.97 6.92
C MET A 1 -2.75 27.98 5.39
N ARG A 2 -1.57 28.28 4.80
CA ARG A 2 -1.39 28.29 3.32
C ARG A 2 -1.30 26.89 2.67
N LEU A 3 -0.83 25.85 3.37
CA LEU A 3 -0.84 24.46 2.88
C LEU A 3 -2.26 23.85 2.78
N ALA A 4 -3.16 24.19 3.71
CA ALA A 4 -4.54 23.70 3.68
C ALA A 4 -5.34 24.22 2.48
N ARG A 5 -5.01 25.43 1.97
CA ARG A 5 -5.60 25.97 0.73
C ARG A 5 -5.10 25.26 -0.53
N ALA A 6 -3.88 24.71 -0.54
CA ALA A 6 -3.39 23.92 -1.67
C ALA A 6 -4.12 22.56 -1.78
N CYS A 7 -4.44 21.91 -0.65
CA CYS A 7 -5.23 20.69 -0.64
C CYS A 7 -6.71 20.89 -0.99
N LEU A 8 -7.26 22.09 -0.73
CA LEU A 8 -8.65 22.46 -1.08
C LEU A 8 -8.82 22.95 -2.53
N LEU A 9 -7.75 23.10 -3.31
CA LEU A 9 -7.80 23.47 -4.73
C LEU A 9 -7.79 22.25 -5.69
N LEU A 10 -7.65 21.04 -5.15
CA LEU A 10 -7.81 19.77 -5.89
C LEU A 10 -9.22 19.50 -6.48
N PRO A 11 -10.35 20.09 -6.04
CA PRO A 11 -11.66 19.81 -6.66
C PRO A 11 -11.82 20.34 -8.09
N ALA A 12 -10.90 21.18 -8.58
CA ALA A 12 -10.97 21.75 -9.92
C ALA A 12 -10.20 20.95 -10.98
N LEU A 13 -9.45 19.91 -10.58
CA LEU A 13 -8.96 18.92 -11.52
C LEU A 13 -10.15 18.02 -11.88
N ARG A 14 -10.72 18.26 -13.07
CA ARG A 14 -11.62 17.30 -13.72
C ARG A 14 -10.84 15.99 -13.83
N ILE A 15 -11.04 15.07 -12.88
CA ILE A 15 -10.56 13.70 -13.01
C ILE A 15 -11.31 13.18 -14.23
N PRO A 16 -10.65 13.00 -15.39
CA PRO A 16 -11.35 12.52 -16.58
C PRO A 16 -12.01 11.20 -16.18
N ASN A 17 -13.24 10.98 -16.65
CA ASN A 17 -13.92 9.72 -16.41
C ASN A 17 -12.96 8.61 -16.86
N TYR A 18 -12.76 7.56 -16.06
CA TYR A 18 -11.84 6.46 -16.40
C TYR A 18 -12.12 5.93 -17.82
N LYS A 19 -13.39 5.92 -18.25
CA LYS A 19 -13.78 5.60 -19.64
C LYS A 19 -13.21 6.58 -20.68
N GLU A 20 -13.17 7.87 -20.40
CA GLU A 20 -12.59 8.90 -21.27
C GLU A 20 -11.06 8.81 -21.30
N CYS A 21 -10.42 8.57 -20.14
CA CYS A 21 -8.96 8.44 -20.05
C CYS A 21 -8.44 7.15 -20.74
N VAL A 22 -9.17 6.03 -20.59
CA VAL A 22 -8.90 4.78 -21.31
C VAL A 22 -9.18 4.94 -22.81
N ALA A 23 -10.23 5.66 -23.20
CA ALA A 23 -10.55 5.91 -24.60
C ALA A 23 -9.51 6.81 -25.30
N GLU A 24 -8.97 7.83 -24.61
CA GLU A 24 -7.97 8.73 -25.19
C GLU A 24 -6.53 8.19 -25.14
N LYS A 25 -6.15 7.49 -24.05
CA LYS A 25 -4.73 7.19 -23.76
C LYS A 25 -4.43 5.71 -23.52
N GLY A 26 -5.44 4.84 -23.60
CA GLY A 26 -5.34 3.41 -23.32
C GLY A 26 -5.22 3.08 -21.83
N HIS A 27 -5.42 1.80 -21.48
CA HIS A 27 -5.33 1.30 -20.09
C HIS A 27 -3.96 1.60 -19.42
N GLU A 28 -2.89 1.72 -20.20
CA GLU A 28 -1.53 1.93 -19.68
C GLU A 28 -1.30 3.32 -19.08
N ALA A 29 -2.01 4.36 -19.52
CA ALA A 29 -1.81 5.72 -19.00
C ALA A 29 -2.37 5.91 -17.58
N CYS A 30 -3.45 5.20 -17.23
CA CYS A 30 -4.05 5.24 -15.90
C CYS A 30 -3.18 4.52 -14.86
N ALA A 31 -2.46 3.48 -15.26
CA ALA A 31 -1.59 2.71 -14.39
C ALA A 31 -0.28 3.45 -14.03
N ASN A 32 0.09 4.53 -14.73
CA ASN A 32 1.28 5.34 -14.38
C ASN A 32 0.98 6.35 -13.25
N LEU A 33 -0.28 6.73 -13.08
CA LEU A 33 -0.68 7.58 -11.96
C LEU A 33 -0.66 6.82 -10.63
N LEU A 34 -0.44 5.49 -10.62
CA LEU A 34 -0.44 4.63 -9.43
C LEU A 34 0.40 5.18 -8.29
N PRO A 35 1.63 5.70 -8.42
CA PRO A 35 2.41 6.16 -7.26
C PRO A 35 1.88 7.46 -6.66
N PHE A 36 1.41 8.39 -7.50
CA PHE A 36 0.78 9.64 -7.07
C PHE A 36 -0.61 9.39 -6.50
N PHE A 37 -1.34 8.44 -7.10
CA PHE A 37 -2.56 7.90 -6.60
C PHE A 37 -2.28 7.18 -5.30
N GLN A 38 -1.52 6.10 -5.22
CA GLN A 38 -1.01 5.41 -4.01
C GLN A 38 -0.63 6.39 -2.88
N TRP A 39 0.04 7.52 -3.19
CA TRP A 39 0.22 8.62 -2.23
C TRP A 39 -1.12 9.27 -1.78
N LEU A 40 -1.96 9.83 -2.66
CA LEU A 40 -3.34 10.29 -2.36
C LEU A 40 -4.27 9.18 -1.77
N TYR A 41 -3.95 7.93 -2.05
CA TYR A 41 -4.71 6.70 -1.83
C TYR A 41 -4.33 6.09 -0.49
N GLU A 42 -3.16 6.34 0.06
CA GLU A 42 -2.80 5.98 1.44
C GLU A 42 -3.51 6.85 2.49
N HIS A 43 -4.27 7.87 2.05
CA HIS A 43 -5.04 8.77 2.90
C HIS A 43 -6.51 8.30 3.08
N GLY A 44 -7.18 8.82 4.12
CA GLY A 44 -8.56 8.50 4.50
C GLY A 44 -9.65 8.75 3.44
N PHE A 45 -9.30 9.26 2.25
CA PHE A 45 -10.21 9.50 1.15
C PHE A 45 -10.49 8.27 0.29
N LYS A 46 -9.63 7.23 0.34
CA LYS A 46 -9.78 6.00 -0.46
C LYS A 46 -11.19 5.40 -0.43
N PRO A 47 -11.80 5.20 0.75
CA PRO A 47 -13.14 4.64 0.82
C PRO A 47 -14.20 5.52 0.15
N PHE A 48 -14.03 6.85 0.17
CA PHE A 48 -14.91 7.79 -0.51
C PHE A 48 -14.71 7.73 -2.03
N LEU A 49 -13.46 7.70 -2.50
CA LEU A 49 -13.14 7.55 -3.92
C LEU A 49 -13.70 6.23 -4.48
N ASN A 50 -13.56 5.14 -3.71
CA ASN A 50 -14.15 3.85 -4.07
C ASN A 50 -15.69 3.92 -4.11
N ALA A 51 -16.31 4.61 -3.16
CA ALA A 51 -17.76 4.82 -3.16
C ALA A 51 -18.23 5.62 -4.39
N VAL A 52 -17.48 6.64 -4.82
CA VAL A 52 -17.75 7.40 -6.04
C VAL A 52 -17.52 6.57 -7.30
N ALA A 53 -16.47 5.75 -7.33
CA ALA A 53 -16.17 4.84 -8.43
C ALA A 53 -17.22 3.73 -8.59
N GLY A 54 -17.99 3.44 -7.53
CA GLY A 54 -19.04 2.42 -7.54
C GLY A 54 -18.53 0.98 -7.50
N SER A 55 -17.25 0.76 -7.23
CA SER A 55 -16.67 -0.58 -7.16
C SER A 55 -17.13 -1.32 -5.91
N SER A 56 -17.66 -2.53 -6.11
CA SER A 56 -18.31 -3.30 -5.04
C SER A 56 -17.32 -4.16 -4.25
N TYR A 57 -17.70 -4.47 -3.01
CA TYR A 57 -16.96 -5.42 -2.17
C TYR A 57 -16.90 -6.82 -2.78
N GLY A 58 -18.03 -7.31 -3.32
CA GLY A 58 -18.13 -8.66 -3.88
C GLY A 58 -17.12 -8.89 -5.00
N MET A 59 -17.01 -7.91 -5.92
CA MET A 59 -16.00 -7.91 -6.97
C MET A 59 -14.57 -8.00 -6.41
N ALA A 60 -14.22 -7.11 -5.48
CA ALA A 60 -12.87 -7.08 -4.89
C ALA A 60 -12.53 -8.39 -4.17
N TYR A 61 -13.49 -8.96 -3.43
CA TYR A 61 -13.31 -10.23 -2.73
C TYR A 61 -13.20 -11.43 -3.68
N GLY A 62 -13.99 -11.43 -4.76
CA GLY A 62 -13.92 -12.46 -5.79
C GLY A 62 -12.58 -12.49 -6.50
N HIS A 63 -12.01 -11.32 -6.82
CA HIS A 63 -10.67 -11.22 -7.41
C HIS A 63 -9.58 -11.59 -6.40
N PHE A 64 -9.68 -11.07 -5.16
CA PHE A 64 -8.74 -11.41 -4.10
C PHE A 64 -8.67 -12.92 -3.89
N ARG A 65 -9.80 -13.61 -3.65
CA ARG A 65 -9.79 -15.06 -3.39
C ARG A 65 -9.35 -15.90 -4.57
N ARG A 66 -9.68 -15.49 -5.80
CA ARG A 66 -9.20 -16.17 -7.02
C ARG A 66 -7.68 -16.21 -7.07
N ASP A 67 -7.03 -15.10 -6.73
CA ASP A 67 -5.59 -14.93 -6.87
C ASP A 67 -4.81 -15.27 -5.58
N HIS A 68 -5.52 -15.57 -4.49
CA HIS A 68 -4.97 -15.92 -3.17
C HIS A 68 -5.61 -17.21 -2.62
N SER A 69 -5.65 -18.26 -3.44
CA SER A 69 -6.24 -19.55 -3.04
C SER A 69 -5.35 -20.34 -2.07
N ASP A 70 -4.06 -20.01 -1.97
CA ASP A 70 -3.10 -20.68 -1.08
C ASP A 70 -3.14 -20.01 0.31
N PRO A 71 -3.41 -20.76 1.40
CA PRO A 71 -3.39 -20.22 2.75
C PRO A 71 -2.06 -19.53 3.12
N LEU A 72 -0.92 -20.03 2.65
CA LEU A 72 0.38 -19.41 2.89
C LEU A 72 0.45 -18.02 2.25
N ASN A 73 -0.08 -17.86 1.05
CA ASN A 73 -0.11 -16.57 0.36
C ASN A 73 -0.92 -15.55 1.16
N VAL A 74 -2.07 -15.96 1.69
CA VAL A 74 -2.91 -15.10 2.55
C VAL A 74 -2.16 -14.73 3.84
N TRP A 75 -1.47 -15.67 4.48
CA TRP A 75 -0.67 -15.39 5.68
C TRP A 75 0.45 -14.39 5.43
N LEU A 76 1.16 -14.51 4.31
CA LEU A 76 2.18 -13.54 3.92
C LEU A 76 1.56 -12.14 3.69
N HIS A 77 0.35 -12.08 3.13
CA HIS A 77 -0.40 -10.83 2.99
C HIS A 77 -0.83 -10.20 4.33
N VAL A 78 -0.97 -10.98 5.41
CA VAL A 78 -1.17 -10.41 6.76
C VAL A 78 0.06 -9.65 7.23
N GLY A 79 1.26 -10.17 6.96
CA GLY A 79 2.51 -9.45 7.24
C GLY A 79 2.61 -8.16 6.42
N CYS A 80 2.20 -8.20 5.15
CA CYS A 80 2.13 -7.02 4.30
C CYS A 80 1.11 -6.00 4.82
N LEU A 81 -0.07 -6.46 5.25
CA LEU A 81 -1.11 -5.64 5.86
C LEU A 81 -0.61 -4.93 7.12
N PHE A 82 0.13 -5.64 7.99
CA PHE A 82 0.73 -5.05 9.17
C PHE A 82 1.66 -3.89 8.80
N LEU A 83 2.60 -4.11 7.87
CA LEU A 83 3.55 -3.08 7.43
C LEU A 83 2.83 -1.88 6.78
N GLN A 84 1.79 -2.12 5.98
CA GLN A 84 1.01 -1.05 5.36
C GLN A 84 0.22 -0.24 6.38
N ILE A 85 -0.49 -0.89 7.31
CA ILE A 85 -1.22 -0.18 8.37
C ILE A 85 -0.25 0.61 9.25
N PHE A 86 0.85 -0.02 9.65
CA PHE A 86 1.86 0.61 10.48
C PHE A 86 2.52 1.81 9.77
N GLY A 87 3.02 1.65 8.55
CA GLY A 87 3.61 2.71 7.74
C GLY A 87 2.64 3.87 7.50
N ASN A 88 1.41 3.56 7.10
CA ASN A 88 0.38 4.57 6.83
C ASN A 88 0.05 5.38 8.07
N PHE A 89 -0.28 4.74 9.21
CA PHE A 89 -0.67 5.51 10.39
C PHE A 89 0.53 6.21 11.07
N ALA A 90 1.76 5.71 10.94
CA ALA A 90 2.96 6.43 11.36
C ALA A 90 3.21 7.68 10.49
N LEU A 91 2.97 7.57 9.18
CA LEU A 91 2.98 8.71 8.26
C LEU A 91 1.90 9.74 8.65
N LEU A 92 0.66 9.31 8.91
CA LEU A 92 -0.42 10.21 9.31
C LEU A 92 -0.15 10.90 10.65
N ASP A 93 0.45 10.20 11.63
CA ASP A 93 0.89 10.83 12.89
C ASP A 93 1.96 11.90 12.66
N CYS A 94 2.94 11.63 11.77
CA CYS A 94 3.92 12.65 11.39
C CYS A 94 3.26 13.87 10.73
N LEU A 95 2.24 13.66 9.89
CA LEU A 95 1.47 14.74 9.27
C LEU A 95 0.68 15.53 10.32
N ASP A 96 0.00 14.85 11.24
CA ASP A 96 -0.74 15.49 12.34
C ASP A 96 0.18 16.41 13.15
N ARG A 97 1.35 15.91 13.57
CA ARG A 97 2.35 16.72 14.29
C ARG A 97 2.87 17.90 13.47
N THR A 98 3.16 17.69 12.18
CA THR A 98 3.66 18.74 11.28
C THR A 98 2.64 19.85 11.08
N LEU A 99 1.36 19.49 10.99
CA LEU A 99 0.25 20.42 10.82
C LEU A 99 -0.25 21.01 12.14
N GLY A 100 0.25 20.54 13.29
CA GLY A 100 -0.22 20.95 14.62
C GLY A 100 -1.64 20.45 14.95
N THR A 101 -2.04 19.31 14.39
CA THR A 101 -3.36 18.66 14.58
C THR A 101 -3.19 17.27 15.21
N ARG A 102 -4.30 16.64 15.61
CA ARG A 102 -4.37 15.24 16.05
C ARG A 102 -5.57 14.52 15.42
N SER A 103 -6.00 14.97 14.24
CA SER A 103 -7.29 14.63 13.65
C SER A 103 -7.15 13.84 12.36
N VAL A 104 -6.02 13.92 11.65
CA VAL A 104 -5.87 13.26 10.34
C VAL A 104 -5.87 11.74 10.49
N ALA A 105 -5.08 11.20 11.43
CA ALA A 105 -5.05 9.76 11.68
C ALA A 105 -6.40 9.22 12.20
N PRO A 106 -7.03 9.79 13.25
CA PRO A 106 -8.33 9.31 13.73
C PRO A 106 -9.45 9.48 12.70
N PHE A 107 -9.48 10.57 11.95
CA PHE A 107 -10.45 10.77 10.87
C PHE A 107 -10.30 9.70 9.78
N THR A 108 -9.06 9.42 9.38
CA THR A 108 -8.76 8.36 8.40
C THR A 108 -9.22 6.99 8.92
N ALA A 109 -8.90 6.66 10.18
CA ALA A 109 -9.38 5.42 10.79
C ALA A 109 -10.90 5.34 10.84
N ALA A 110 -11.59 6.43 11.20
CA ALA A 110 -13.05 6.47 11.25
C ALA A 110 -13.68 6.31 9.88
N ALA A 111 -13.16 7.00 8.85
CA ALA A 111 -13.63 6.87 7.47
C ALA A 111 -13.49 5.43 6.95
N TRP A 112 -12.34 4.80 7.21
CA TRP A 112 -12.11 3.40 6.85
C TRP A 112 -12.98 2.45 7.66
N ALA A 113 -13.08 2.62 8.98
CA ALA A 113 -13.92 1.79 9.83
C ALA A 113 -15.39 1.83 9.37
N LEU A 114 -15.87 3.01 8.99
CA LEU A 114 -17.22 3.23 8.47
C LEU A 114 -17.45 2.50 7.14
N ALA A 115 -16.47 2.50 6.24
CA ALA A 115 -16.56 1.77 4.97
C ALA A 115 -16.45 0.25 5.17
N LEU A 116 -15.48 -0.20 5.95
CA LEU A 116 -15.22 -1.62 6.21
C LEU A 116 -16.33 -2.28 7.04
N GLY A 117 -16.94 -1.54 7.97
CA GLY A 117 -18.06 -2.00 8.79
C GLY A 117 -19.32 -2.32 8.00
N ARG A 118 -19.47 -1.77 6.79
CA ARG A 118 -20.60 -2.02 5.88
C ARG A 118 -20.37 -3.17 4.90
N THR A 119 -19.19 -3.79 4.92
CA THR A 119 -18.92 -4.93 4.03
C THR A 119 -19.75 -6.16 4.44
N PRO A 120 -20.12 -7.04 3.50
CA PRO A 120 -20.87 -8.28 3.77
C PRO A 120 -19.96 -9.42 4.30
N SER A 121 -18.87 -9.08 4.99
CA SER A 121 -17.93 -10.04 5.60
C SER A 121 -18.40 -10.48 7.00
N PRO A 122 -17.84 -11.56 7.57
CA PRO A 122 -18.23 -12.02 8.91
C PRO A 122 -18.11 -10.89 9.96
N PRO A 123 -19.08 -10.75 10.89
CA PRO A 123 -19.05 -9.71 11.91
C PRO A 123 -17.77 -9.68 12.74
N SER A 124 -17.22 -10.86 13.09
CA SER A 124 -15.96 -11.00 13.81
C SER A 124 -14.78 -10.42 13.05
N VAL A 125 -14.71 -10.68 11.73
CA VAL A 125 -13.66 -10.14 10.85
C VAL A 125 -13.75 -8.62 10.80
N ARG A 126 -14.95 -8.05 10.60
CA ARG A 126 -15.15 -6.58 10.59
C ARG A 126 -14.74 -5.94 11.91
N ALA A 127 -15.19 -6.51 13.02
CA ALA A 127 -14.85 -6.02 14.35
C ALA A 127 -13.33 -6.04 14.58
N PHE A 128 -12.66 -7.14 14.21
CA PHE A 128 -11.21 -7.25 14.32
C PHE A 128 -10.47 -6.26 13.42
N THR A 129 -10.90 -6.09 12.16
CA THR A 129 -10.30 -5.09 11.26
C THR A 129 -10.46 -3.66 11.79
N ILE A 130 -11.64 -3.31 12.31
CA ILE A 130 -11.89 -1.99 12.90
C ILE A 130 -11.03 -1.79 14.16
N ALA A 131 -10.93 -2.82 15.02
CA ALA A 131 -10.07 -2.77 16.19
C ALA A 131 -8.59 -2.57 15.80
N LEU A 132 -8.12 -3.24 14.75
CA LEU A 132 -6.77 -3.07 14.22
C LEU A 132 -6.53 -1.63 13.75
N LEU A 133 -7.47 -1.03 13.01
CA LEU A 133 -7.38 0.39 12.60
C LEU A 133 -7.40 1.34 13.80
N ALA A 134 -8.22 1.06 14.82
CA ALA A 134 -8.28 1.86 16.03
C ALA A 134 -6.95 1.79 16.81
N VAL A 135 -6.39 0.59 16.98
CA VAL A 135 -5.09 0.37 17.61
C VAL A 135 -3.99 1.08 16.83
N ALA A 136 -3.97 0.96 15.50
CA ALA A 136 -2.99 1.67 14.68
C ALA A 136 -3.12 3.19 14.82
N SER A 137 -4.33 3.74 14.75
CA SER A 137 -4.57 5.19 14.85
C SER A 137 -4.14 5.80 16.19
N ARG A 138 -4.22 5.03 17.29
CA ARG A 138 -3.83 5.48 18.63
C ARG A 138 -2.40 5.11 18.99
N GLY A 139 -1.95 3.97 18.52
CA GLY A 139 -0.69 3.34 18.90
C GLY A 139 0.49 3.78 18.06
N CYS A 140 0.30 4.45 16.92
CA CYS A 140 1.43 4.82 16.05
C CYS A 140 2.46 5.73 16.73
N ALA A 141 2.05 6.63 17.62
CA ALA A 141 3.00 7.42 18.40
C ALA A 141 3.93 6.56 19.28
N ALA A 142 3.43 5.42 19.78
CA ALA A 142 4.20 4.48 20.60
C ALA A 142 4.97 3.45 19.75
N LEU A 143 4.40 3.00 18.64
CA LEU A 143 4.98 1.97 17.77
C LEU A 143 6.02 2.53 16.80
N ALA A 144 5.93 3.81 16.45
CA ALA A 144 6.83 4.50 15.54
C ALA A 144 7.36 5.81 16.16
N PRO A 145 8.06 5.77 17.32
CA PRO A 145 8.59 7.00 17.89
C PRO A 145 9.54 7.62 16.89
N ARG A 146 9.38 8.94 16.68
CA ARG A 146 10.21 9.72 15.76
C ARG A 146 11.70 9.46 15.98
N ASP A 147 12.11 9.22 17.21
CA ASP A 147 13.51 9.05 17.57
C ASP A 147 14.09 7.67 17.17
N TYR A 148 13.23 6.71 16.83
CA TYR A 148 13.64 5.34 16.48
C TYR A 148 13.44 4.97 15.01
N TYR A 149 12.97 5.88 14.15
CA TYR A 149 12.75 5.57 12.73
C TYR A 149 14.02 5.05 12.04
N ALA A 150 15.19 5.58 12.40
CA ALA A 150 16.45 5.09 11.86
C ALA A 150 16.81 3.67 12.33
N SER A 151 16.29 3.21 13.47
CA SER A 151 16.46 1.82 13.94
C SER A 151 15.50 0.90 13.20
N LEU A 152 14.27 1.38 12.95
CA LEU A 152 13.31 0.67 12.10
C LEU A 152 13.88 0.47 10.70
N MET A 153 14.59 1.45 10.13
CA MET A 153 15.27 1.31 8.84
C MET A 153 16.21 0.10 8.81
N LEU A 154 16.98 -0.13 9.87
CA LEU A 154 17.88 -1.30 9.95
C LEU A 154 17.07 -2.60 10.00
N LEU A 155 16.00 -2.63 10.79
CA LEU A 155 15.13 -3.79 10.93
C LEU A 155 14.41 -4.15 9.62
N THR A 156 14.04 -3.16 8.80
CA THR A 156 13.35 -3.38 7.52
C THR A 156 14.29 -3.69 6.36
N GLY A 157 15.61 -3.55 6.52
CA GLY A 157 16.60 -3.80 5.47
C GLY A 157 16.55 -5.21 4.85
N PRO A 158 16.39 -6.30 5.63
CA PRO A 158 16.20 -7.63 5.07
C PRO A 158 14.94 -7.76 4.20
N LEU A 159 13.84 -7.13 4.60
CA LEU A 159 12.57 -7.17 3.86
C LEU A 159 12.68 -6.44 2.52
N GLU A 160 13.32 -5.27 2.54
CA GLU A 160 13.66 -4.48 1.35
C GLU A 160 14.49 -5.30 0.34
N LEU A 161 15.53 -5.98 0.83
CA LEU A 161 16.38 -6.81 -0.02
C LEU A 161 15.68 -8.08 -0.52
N ILE A 162 14.75 -8.65 0.25
CA ILE A 162 13.92 -9.77 -0.23
C ILE A 162 13.07 -9.33 -1.42
N CYS A 163 12.48 -8.13 -1.36
CA CYS A 163 11.77 -7.55 -2.50
C CYS A 163 12.67 -7.48 -3.73
N TYR A 164 13.88 -6.93 -3.62
CA TYR A 164 14.80 -6.87 -4.75
C TYR A 164 15.27 -8.25 -5.23
N TRP A 165 15.63 -9.13 -4.30
CA TRP A 165 16.22 -10.42 -4.62
C TRP A 165 15.27 -11.33 -5.38
N LEU A 166 13.98 -11.33 -5.02
CA LEU A 166 12.97 -12.13 -5.68
C LEU A 166 12.47 -11.51 -6.99
N TYR A 167 12.58 -10.18 -7.15
CA TYR A 167 12.07 -9.47 -8.34
C TYR A 167 13.09 -9.04 -9.39
N LEU A 168 14.38 -8.89 -9.07
CA LEU A 168 15.45 -8.72 -10.07
C LEU A 168 15.45 -9.76 -11.21
N PRO A 169 15.11 -11.04 -10.98
CA PRO A 169 15.23 -12.11 -11.97
C PRO A 169 14.25 -12.06 -13.13
N ASP A 170 13.20 -11.23 -13.09
CA ASP A 170 12.27 -11.03 -14.20
C ASP A 170 12.93 -10.41 -15.45
N HIS A 171 14.22 -10.05 -15.37
CA HIS A 171 15.02 -9.46 -16.45
C HIS A 171 16.08 -10.40 -17.07
N ASN A 172 15.83 -11.72 -17.12
CA ASN A 172 16.80 -12.72 -17.63
C ASN A 172 18.11 -12.83 -16.85
N LEU A 173 18.20 -12.19 -15.68
CA LEU A 173 19.35 -12.31 -14.79
C LEU A 173 19.14 -13.51 -13.87
N LYS A 174 20.13 -14.40 -13.80
CA LYS A 174 20.11 -15.51 -12.83
C LYS A 174 19.95 -14.93 -11.43
N ARG A 175 19.03 -15.50 -10.63
CA ARG A 175 18.85 -15.11 -9.23
C ARG A 175 20.22 -15.17 -8.55
N PRO A 176 20.72 -14.06 -7.98
CA PRO A 176 22.00 -14.10 -7.31
C PRO A 176 21.89 -15.01 -6.07
N GLY A 177 22.96 -15.72 -5.73
CA GLY A 177 22.94 -16.66 -4.60
C GLY A 177 22.87 -15.97 -3.24
N ALA A 178 22.71 -16.76 -2.17
CA ALA A 178 22.75 -16.27 -0.79
C ALA A 178 23.97 -15.38 -0.44
N PRO A 179 25.20 -15.63 -0.96
CA PRO A 179 26.35 -14.75 -0.69
C PRO A 179 26.13 -13.31 -1.15
N TRP A 180 25.46 -13.11 -2.30
CA TRP A 180 25.14 -11.77 -2.79
C TRP A 180 24.14 -11.08 -1.88
N PHE A 181 23.10 -11.80 -1.43
CA PHE A 181 22.10 -11.25 -0.51
C PHE A 181 22.77 -10.80 0.80
N CYS A 182 23.63 -11.64 1.38
CA CYS A 182 24.38 -11.29 2.59
C CYS A 182 25.29 -10.07 2.36
N ALA A 183 26.00 -10.01 1.24
CA ALA A 183 26.87 -8.88 0.89
C ALA A 183 26.06 -7.58 0.70
N ALA A 184 24.91 -7.65 0.01
CA ALA A 184 24.01 -6.52 -0.19
C ALA A 184 23.43 -6.04 1.15
N LEU A 185 23.04 -6.95 2.05
CA LEU A 185 22.54 -6.62 3.38
C LEU A 185 23.62 -5.97 4.25
N ALA A 186 24.84 -6.50 4.22
CA ALA A 186 25.97 -5.91 4.94
C ALA A 186 26.28 -4.50 4.41
N ALA A 187 26.36 -4.32 3.09
CA ALA A 187 26.62 -3.04 2.46
C ALA A 187 25.53 -2.01 2.78
N ARG A 188 24.25 -2.40 2.64
CA ARG A 188 23.10 -1.55 2.97
C ARG A 188 23.08 -1.17 4.45
N THR A 189 23.38 -2.12 5.34
CA THR A 189 23.47 -1.88 6.79
C THR A 189 24.60 -0.91 7.12
N ALA A 190 25.79 -1.13 6.58
CA ALA A 190 26.94 -0.23 6.75
C ALA A 190 26.63 1.17 6.22
N PHE A 191 26.00 1.28 5.05
CA PHE A 191 25.60 2.56 4.49
C PHE A 191 24.54 3.28 5.34
N CYS A 192 23.55 2.54 5.87
CA CYS A 192 22.58 3.10 6.79
C CYS A 192 23.23 3.60 8.09
N LEU A 193 24.18 2.85 8.66
CA LEU A 193 24.92 3.27 9.85
C LEU A 193 25.80 4.50 9.57
N PHE A 194 26.42 4.58 8.39
CA PHE A 194 27.15 5.76 7.94
C PHE A 194 26.24 6.99 7.82
N LEU A 195 25.09 6.85 7.15
CA LEU A 195 24.13 7.94 6.96
C LEU A 195 23.48 8.40 8.27
N ARG A 196 23.36 7.53 9.27
CA ARG A 196 22.90 7.90 10.62
C ARG A 196 23.78 8.98 11.27
N GLY A 197 25.08 8.99 10.99
CA GLY A 197 25.99 10.06 11.44
C GLY A 197 25.81 11.39 10.68
N HIS A 198 24.99 11.40 9.62
CA HIS A 198 24.77 12.51 8.70
C HIS A 198 23.27 12.84 8.58
N VAL A 199 22.49 12.60 9.63
CA VAL A 199 21.07 12.96 9.65
C VAL A 199 20.93 14.48 9.50
N GLY A 200 20.05 14.90 8.58
CA GLY A 200 19.83 16.32 8.30
C GLY A 200 20.97 17.00 7.54
N LEU A 201 21.91 16.25 6.95
CA LEU A 201 23.08 16.79 6.24
C LEU A 201 22.71 17.83 5.16
N LEU A 202 21.56 17.68 4.50
CA LEU A 202 21.14 18.62 3.46
C LEU A 202 20.74 19.99 4.02
N GLY A 203 20.50 20.12 5.33
CA GLY A 203 20.21 21.40 6.00
C GLY A 203 18.99 22.14 5.46
N VAL A 204 18.15 21.47 4.66
CA VAL A 204 16.98 22.11 4.04
C VAL A 204 15.85 22.24 5.05
N THR A 205 15.05 23.28 4.89
CA THR A 205 13.82 23.40 5.69
C THR A 205 12.89 22.21 5.41
N PRO A 206 12.11 21.75 6.40
CA PRO A 206 11.17 20.64 6.21
C PRO A 206 10.21 20.84 5.03
N ALA A 207 9.79 22.08 4.79
CA ALA A 207 8.91 22.41 3.67
C ALA A 207 9.57 22.19 2.29
N VAL A 208 10.85 22.58 2.15
CA VAL A 208 11.62 22.36 0.92
C VAL A 208 11.89 20.88 0.70
N GLY A 209 12.27 20.15 1.77
CA GLY A 209 12.44 18.70 1.71
C GLY A 209 11.15 17.98 1.28
N ALA A 210 10.01 18.37 1.85
CA ALA A 210 8.70 17.83 1.47
C ALA A 210 8.33 18.14 0.01
N ALA A 211 8.54 19.38 -0.43
CA ALA A 211 8.31 19.75 -1.83
C ALA A 211 9.19 18.91 -2.78
N GLY A 212 10.45 18.67 -2.41
CA GLY A 212 11.38 17.83 -3.19
C GLY A 212 10.92 16.37 -3.29
N VAL A 213 10.50 15.77 -2.18
CA VAL A 213 9.98 14.38 -2.18
C VAL A 213 8.66 14.30 -2.97
N VAL A 214 7.76 15.26 -2.81
CA VAL A 214 6.51 15.30 -3.59
C VAL A 214 6.79 15.49 -5.08
N ALA A 215 7.75 16.35 -5.44
CA ALA A 215 8.19 16.50 -6.82
C ALA A 215 8.80 15.20 -7.37
N LEU A 216 9.60 14.48 -6.58
CA LEU A 216 10.16 13.18 -6.96
C LEU A 216 9.05 12.13 -7.18
N LEU A 217 8.03 12.09 -6.32
CA LEU A 217 6.88 11.19 -6.48
C LEU A 217 6.07 11.54 -7.73
N MET A 218 5.82 12.83 -7.97
CA MET A 218 5.13 13.30 -9.17
C MET A 218 5.92 12.94 -10.43
N VAL A 219 7.21 13.26 -10.50
CA VAL A 219 8.07 12.92 -11.65
C VAL A 219 8.14 11.41 -11.83
N GLY A 220 8.32 10.64 -10.75
CA GLY A 220 8.32 9.19 -10.81
C GLY A 220 7.02 8.62 -11.35
N SER A 221 5.86 9.17 -10.96
CA SER A 221 4.56 8.79 -11.52
C SER A 221 4.40 9.13 -13.02
N LEU A 222 5.21 10.04 -13.55
CA LEU A 222 5.22 10.35 -14.99
C LEU A 222 6.16 9.41 -15.77
N VAL A 223 7.10 8.73 -15.09
CA VAL A 223 8.01 7.78 -15.75
C VAL A 223 7.22 6.53 -16.12
N ARG A 224 6.89 6.43 -17.41
CA ARG A 224 6.26 5.23 -17.97
C ARG A 224 7.23 4.07 -17.89
N SER A 225 7.00 3.20 -16.92
CA SER A 225 7.66 1.90 -16.90
C SER A 225 6.75 0.86 -17.52
N ARG A 226 7.30 0.03 -18.41
CA ARG A 226 6.56 -1.14 -18.95
C ARG A 226 6.11 -2.10 -17.84
N ASN A 227 6.77 -2.05 -16.68
CA ASN A 227 6.41 -2.78 -15.48
C ASN A 227 6.16 -1.74 -14.37
N ASN A 228 4.97 -1.61 -13.77
CA ASN A 228 4.76 -0.63 -12.67
C ASN A 228 5.58 -0.95 -11.39
N LEU A 229 6.26 -2.10 -11.37
CA LEU A 229 7.07 -2.61 -10.27
C LEU A 229 8.28 -1.74 -9.86
N PRO A 230 9.09 -1.17 -10.79
CA PRO A 230 10.15 -0.23 -10.48
C PRO A 230 9.71 0.90 -9.56
N LEU A 231 8.51 1.46 -9.67
CA LEU A 231 8.15 2.60 -8.82
C LEU A 231 7.86 2.18 -7.37
N VAL A 232 7.07 1.13 -7.15
CA VAL A 232 6.77 0.63 -5.79
C VAL A 232 8.04 0.10 -5.12
N SER A 233 8.88 -0.63 -5.85
CA SER A 233 10.15 -1.13 -5.32
C SER A 233 11.19 -0.02 -5.12
N GLN A 234 11.30 0.95 -6.03
CA GLN A 234 12.21 2.10 -5.88
C GLN A 234 11.78 2.99 -4.72
N PHE A 235 10.51 3.36 -4.61
CA PHE A 235 10.06 4.19 -3.48
C PHE A 235 10.06 3.43 -2.16
N GLY A 236 9.69 2.13 -2.19
CA GLY A 236 9.74 1.26 -1.03
C GLY A 236 11.16 1.03 -0.47
N SER A 237 12.18 1.22 -1.29
CA SER A 237 13.56 0.86 -0.94
C SER A 237 14.57 2.01 -0.99
N ALA A 238 14.26 3.12 -1.65
CA ALA A 238 15.20 4.23 -1.77
C ALA A 238 14.83 5.41 -0.86
N LEU A 239 13.56 5.57 -0.47
CA LEU A 239 13.11 6.76 0.28
C LEU A 239 13.65 6.85 1.71
N TRP A 240 14.21 5.77 2.27
CA TRP A 240 14.90 5.85 3.57
C TRP A 240 16.16 6.73 3.54
N VAL A 241 16.85 6.83 2.39
CA VAL A 241 18.02 7.70 2.20
C VAL A 241 17.65 9.17 2.32
N PRO A 242 16.72 9.75 1.52
CA PRO A 242 16.29 11.12 1.70
C PRO A 242 15.62 11.33 3.05
N ALA A 243 14.96 10.33 3.65
CA ALA A 243 14.42 10.46 5.00
C ALA A 243 15.50 10.81 6.04
N LEU A 244 16.67 10.15 6.00
CA LEU A 244 17.81 10.48 6.86
C LEU A 244 18.45 11.82 6.49
N LEU A 245 18.75 12.03 5.21
CA LEU A 245 19.45 13.23 4.74
C LEU A 245 18.68 14.53 4.99
N LEU A 246 17.34 14.47 5.00
CA LEU A 246 16.44 15.59 5.25
C LEU A 246 15.99 15.70 6.73
N ASP A 247 16.30 14.69 7.55
CA ASP A 247 15.68 14.45 8.86
C ASP A 247 14.13 14.53 8.82
N GLN A 248 13.54 13.77 7.89
CA GLN A 248 12.09 13.74 7.67
C GLN A 248 11.54 12.32 7.84
N PRO A 249 11.14 11.92 9.08
CA PRO A 249 10.66 10.58 9.37
C PRO A 249 9.47 10.14 8.52
N TRP A 250 8.57 11.07 8.16
CA TRP A 250 7.41 10.78 7.33
C TRP A 250 7.78 10.23 5.95
N VAL A 251 8.94 10.61 5.40
CA VAL A 251 9.45 10.09 4.12
C VAL A 251 9.79 8.60 4.24
N TYR A 252 10.32 8.18 5.40
CA TYR A 252 10.57 6.77 5.67
C TYR A 252 9.27 5.99 5.86
N PHE A 253 8.30 6.53 6.59
CA PHE A 253 7.02 5.83 6.77
C PHE A 253 6.23 5.71 5.46
N LEU A 254 6.36 6.69 4.55
CA LEU A 254 5.88 6.56 3.18
C LEU A 254 6.60 5.41 2.45
N SER A 255 7.93 5.30 2.57
CA SER A 255 8.70 4.18 2.04
C SER A 255 8.17 2.84 2.56
N LEU A 256 7.88 2.76 3.86
CA LEU A 256 7.40 1.55 4.51
C LEU A 256 6.04 1.10 3.97
N SER A 257 5.14 2.03 3.66
CA SER A 257 3.86 1.72 3.01
C SER A 257 4.04 1.11 1.62
N PHE A 258 4.93 1.69 0.80
CA PHE A 258 5.29 1.12 -0.51
C PHE A 258 5.97 -0.25 -0.38
N MET A 259 6.86 -0.43 0.60
CA MET A 259 7.51 -1.72 0.85
C MET A 259 6.50 -2.80 1.18
N GLY A 260 5.46 -2.48 1.96
CA GLY A 260 4.35 -3.39 2.22
C GLY A 260 3.65 -3.85 0.94
N ALA A 261 3.45 -2.96 -0.05
CA ALA A 261 2.92 -3.34 -1.36
C ALA A 261 3.91 -4.19 -2.19
N GLY A 262 5.21 -3.88 -2.14
CA GLY A 262 6.24 -4.70 -2.77
C GLY A 262 6.29 -6.13 -2.22
N LEU A 263 6.11 -6.29 -0.90
CA LEU A 263 6.08 -7.59 -0.23
C LEU A 263 4.83 -8.42 -0.58
N GLN A 264 3.71 -7.79 -0.95
CA GLN A 264 2.54 -8.54 -1.49
C GLN A 264 2.93 -9.24 -2.79
N GLY A 265 3.72 -8.55 -3.61
CA GLY A 265 4.33 -9.15 -4.78
C GLY A 265 5.21 -10.36 -4.42
N VAL A 266 6.10 -10.20 -3.45
CA VAL A 266 6.97 -11.29 -2.97
C VAL A 266 6.14 -12.49 -2.52
N ALA A 267 5.02 -12.25 -1.82
CA ALA A 267 4.13 -13.31 -1.38
C ALA A 267 3.59 -14.13 -2.57
N HIS A 268 3.17 -13.46 -3.64
CA HIS A 268 2.73 -14.13 -4.87
C HIS A 268 3.83 -14.95 -5.53
N GLU A 269 5.06 -14.43 -5.59
CA GLU A 269 6.20 -15.15 -6.16
C GLU A 269 6.55 -16.40 -5.35
N ILE A 270 6.60 -16.29 -4.01
CA ILE A 270 6.90 -17.41 -3.11
C ILE A 270 5.88 -18.55 -3.28
N THR A 271 4.59 -18.20 -3.41
CA THR A 271 3.52 -19.20 -3.55
C THR A 271 3.18 -19.53 -5.01
N ARG A 272 3.93 -18.99 -5.98
CA ARG A 272 3.69 -19.16 -7.43
C ARG A 272 2.25 -18.82 -7.85
N GLN A 273 1.65 -17.82 -7.19
CA GLN A 273 0.33 -17.31 -7.54
C GLN A 273 0.46 -16.05 -8.39
N LYS A 274 -0.54 -15.77 -9.23
CA LYS A 274 -0.47 -14.61 -10.12
C LYS A 274 -0.56 -13.32 -9.31
N GLY A 275 0.45 -12.46 -9.43
CA GLY A 275 0.46 -11.15 -8.77
C GLY A 275 -0.75 -10.30 -9.14
N THR A 276 -1.33 -9.63 -8.14
CA THR A 276 -2.49 -8.74 -8.31
C THR A 276 -2.16 -7.45 -9.04
N LEU A 277 -0.99 -6.85 -8.82
CA LEU A 277 -0.61 -5.55 -9.42
C LEU A 277 -0.73 -5.51 -10.94
N ASN A 278 -0.39 -6.59 -11.64
CA ASN A 278 -0.52 -6.68 -13.11
C ASN A 278 -1.98 -6.78 -13.58
N GLN A 279 -2.91 -7.07 -12.68
CA GLN A 279 -4.35 -7.21 -12.94
C GLN A 279 -5.14 -5.97 -12.54
N LEU A 280 -4.54 -5.06 -11.76
CA LEU A 280 -5.14 -3.81 -11.30
C LEU A 280 -4.94 -2.66 -12.31
N THR A 281 -4.93 -2.96 -13.61
CA THR A 281 -4.90 -1.93 -14.67
C THR A 281 -6.23 -1.15 -14.77
N ASP A 282 -7.28 -1.68 -14.13
CA ASP A 282 -8.54 -0.99 -13.88
C ASP A 282 -8.50 -0.23 -12.54
N ALA A 283 -8.66 1.10 -12.62
CA ALA A 283 -8.61 1.97 -11.44
C ALA A 283 -9.74 1.67 -10.45
N GLY A 284 -10.90 1.21 -10.92
CA GLY A 284 -11.99 0.77 -10.08
C GLY A 284 -11.63 -0.49 -9.28
N TYR A 285 -10.97 -1.45 -9.91
CA TYR A 285 -10.46 -2.65 -9.23
C TYR A 285 -9.36 -2.32 -8.22
N GLU A 286 -8.43 -1.45 -8.59
CA GLU A 286 -7.38 -0.99 -7.69
C GLU A 286 -7.98 -0.30 -6.45
N LEU A 287 -8.90 0.65 -6.66
CA LEU A 287 -9.60 1.37 -5.59
C LEU A 287 -10.33 0.41 -4.66
N ALA A 288 -11.04 -0.57 -5.19
CA ALA A 288 -11.78 -1.54 -4.39
C ALA A 288 -10.83 -2.46 -3.62
N HIS A 289 -9.84 -3.02 -4.31
CA HIS A 289 -8.89 -3.96 -3.73
C HIS A 289 -8.13 -3.31 -2.58
N THR A 290 -7.62 -2.09 -2.78
CA THR A 290 -6.86 -1.37 -1.78
C THR A 290 -7.74 -0.81 -0.65
N SER A 291 -8.94 -0.32 -0.94
CA SER A 291 -9.87 0.20 0.09
C SER A 291 -10.43 -0.90 0.98
N PHE A 292 -10.60 -2.12 0.44
CA PHE A 292 -11.09 -3.26 1.19
C PHE A 292 -9.97 -4.19 1.67
N PHE A 293 -8.71 -3.96 1.30
CA PHE A 293 -7.59 -4.88 1.55
C PHE A 293 -7.53 -5.43 3.00
N PRO A 294 -7.65 -4.61 4.07
CA PRO A 294 -7.60 -5.12 5.43
C PRO A 294 -8.66 -6.19 5.72
N VAL A 295 -9.90 -5.96 5.29
CA VAL A 295 -10.99 -6.93 5.51
C VAL A 295 -10.93 -8.09 4.52
N LEU A 296 -10.45 -7.87 3.29
CA LEU A 296 -10.26 -8.91 2.28
C LEU A 296 -9.26 -9.97 2.76
N THR A 297 -8.11 -9.52 3.28
CA THR A 297 -7.05 -10.40 3.79
C THR A 297 -7.55 -11.22 4.98
N LEU A 298 -8.14 -10.56 5.98
CA LEU A 298 -8.64 -11.22 7.19
C LEU A 298 -9.84 -12.13 6.91
N GLN A 299 -10.75 -11.73 6.01
CA GLN A 299 -11.83 -12.61 5.58
C GLN A 299 -11.30 -13.81 4.79
N SER A 300 -10.24 -13.64 4.00
CA SER A 300 -9.65 -14.76 3.26
C SER A 300 -9.01 -15.78 4.17
N LEU A 301 -8.36 -15.34 5.27
CA LEU A 301 -7.93 -16.25 6.33
C LEU A 301 -9.12 -16.98 6.96
N HIS A 302 -10.16 -16.23 7.35
CA HIS A 302 -11.38 -16.82 7.91
C HIS A 302 -11.99 -17.84 6.94
N HIS A 303 -12.04 -17.54 5.64
CA HIS A 303 -12.54 -18.47 4.63
C HIS A 303 -11.70 -19.73 4.60
N SER A 304 -10.37 -19.62 4.52
CA SER A 304 -9.48 -20.79 4.51
C SER A 304 -9.66 -21.69 5.75
N SER A 305 -10.08 -21.15 6.89
CA SER A 305 -10.32 -21.91 8.12
C SER A 305 -11.75 -22.44 8.28
N TYR A 306 -12.77 -21.69 7.84
CA TYR A 306 -14.19 -21.96 8.17
C TYR A 306 -15.11 -22.08 6.94
N GLY A 307 -14.58 -21.92 5.73
CA GLY A 307 -15.35 -21.92 4.50
C GLY A 307 -15.98 -20.55 4.14
N PRO A 308 -16.73 -20.48 3.02
CA PRO A 308 -17.32 -19.25 2.53
C PRO A 308 -18.44 -18.73 3.43
N PHE A 309 -18.52 -17.42 3.61
CA PHE A 309 -19.60 -16.77 4.36
C PHE A 309 -20.79 -16.45 3.45
N ALA A 310 -21.99 -16.89 3.83
CA ALA A 310 -23.19 -16.82 2.98
C ALA A 310 -23.51 -15.40 2.48
N ALA A 311 -23.41 -14.38 3.32
CA ALA A 311 -23.67 -13.00 2.90
C ALA A 311 -22.66 -12.49 1.87
N THR A 312 -21.40 -12.94 1.96
CA THR A 312 -20.38 -12.60 0.96
C THR A 312 -20.66 -13.30 -0.36
N VAL A 313 -21.04 -14.58 -0.32
CA VAL A 313 -21.45 -15.37 -1.50
C VAL A 313 -22.64 -14.70 -2.21
N ALA A 314 -23.64 -14.23 -1.47
CA ALA A 314 -24.77 -13.50 -2.03
C ALA A 314 -24.32 -12.19 -2.71
N ALA A 315 -23.44 -11.43 -2.06
CA ALA A 315 -22.89 -10.18 -2.63
C ALA A 315 -22.04 -10.41 -3.89
N LEU A 316 -21.37 -11.56 -3.98
CA LEU A 316 -20.66 -12.00 -5.19
C LEU A 316 -21.63 -12.41 -6.30
N GLY A 317 -22.74 -13.09 -5.99
CA GLY A 317 -23.74 -13.46 -6.99
C GLY A 317 -24.28 -12.26 -7.76
N ALA A 318 -24.42 -11.11 -7.09
CA ALA A 318 -24.89 -9.87 -7.70
C ALA A 318 -23.88 -9.17 -8.61
N HIS A 319 -22.57 -9.37 -8.41
CA HIS A 319 -21.53 -8.52 -9.02
C HIS A 319 -20.26 -9.25 -9.50
N GLY A 320 -20.18 -10.57 -9.30
CA GLY A 320 -18.99 -11.38 -9.53
C GLY A 320 -18.97 -11.99 -10.93
N ASP A 321 -17.81 -11.89 -11.59
CA ASP A 321 -17.56 -12.65 -12.81
C ASP A 321 -17.61 -14.17 -12.54
N ALA A 322 -17.87 -14.96 -13.58
CA ALA A 322 -18.00 -16.42 -13.47
C ALA A 322 -16.72 -17.08 -12.92
N ARG A 323 -15.55 -16.48 -13.16
CA ARG A 323 -14.26 -17.01 -12.68
C ARG A 323 -14.13 -16.84 -11.17
N SER A 324 -14.52 -15.70 -10.64
CA SER A 324 -14.58 -15.45 -9.20
C SER A 324 -15.63 -16.29 -8.49
N ARG A 325 -16.77 -16.56 -9.13
CA ARG A 325 -17.78 -17.50 -8.59
C ARG A 325 -17.22 -18.92 -8.49
N ARG A 326 -16.59 -19.42 -9.56
CA ARG A 326 -15.95 -20.75 -9.58
C ARG A 326 -14.81 -20.87 -8.56
N ALA A 327 -14.01 -19.82 -8.37
CA ALA A 327 -12.95 -19.81 -7.36
C ALA A 327 -13.46 -20.01 -5.92
N LEU A 328 -14.76 -19.81 -5.70
CA LEU A 328 -15.42 -19.96 -4.41
C LEU A 328 -16.29 -21.23 -4.34
N GLY A 329 -16.16 -22.12 -5.32
CA GLY A 329 -16.94 -23.36 -5.41
C GLY A 329 -18.42 -23.13 -5.73
N LEU A 330 -18.81 -21.94 -6.20
CA LEU A 330 -20.18 -21.66 -6.62
C LEU A 330 -20.40 -22.23 -8.02
N ARG A 331 -21.51 -22.96 -8.20
CA ARG A 331 -21.97 -23.40 -9.52
C ARG A 331 -22.57 -22.20 -10.26
N ASP A 332 -22.36 -22.16 -11.58
CA ASP A 332 -22.89 -21.13 -12.47
C ASP A 332 -24.42 -21.18 -12.55
#